data_AF-A0ABD3XJ42-F1
#
_entry.id   AF-A0ABD3XJ42-F1
#
_cell.length_a   1.000
_cell.length_b   1.000
_cell.length_c   1.000
_cell.angle_alpha   90.00
_cell.angle_beta   90.00
_cell.angle_gamma   90.00
#
_symmetry.space_group_name_H-M   'P 1'
#
loop_
_entity.id
_entity.type
_entity.pdbx_description
1 polymer ?
#
loop_
_entity_poly.entity_id
_entity_poly.type
_entity_poly.pdbx_seq_one_letter_code
_entity_poly.pdbx_strand_id
1 'polypeptide(L)'
;MEVVYMFFGLVGLLLTFTKFAESSKPDGSIADLNNVATQTIISQSVGSVSDQCLRCICMVESSCRPVGCVMDVGSLSCGYYQIKLHYWKDCGSPGGDWKTCSDDYSCATTCVRNYMARYGHRYGCPDTCKTYARIHNGGPLGCRSPFAHAYWRKVQRFGC
;
A
#
# COMPACT_ATOMS: atom_id res chain seq x y z
N MET A 1 72.44 27.79 -25.25
CA MET A 1 71.50 27.48 -26.33
C MET A 1 70.33 28.43 -26.18
N GLU A 2 70.28 29.45 -27.03
CA GLU A 2 69.06 30.23 -27.21
C GLU A 2 68.16 29.52 -28.22
N VAL A 3 66.84 29.54 -27.99
CA VAL A 3 65.85 29.70 -29.06
C VAL A 3 64.62 30.44 -28.50
N VAL A 4 64.17 31.41 -29.28
CA VAL A 4 63.03 32.33 -29.13
C VAL A 4 61.74 31.69 -29.71
N TYR A 5 60.63 32.44 -29.64
CA TYR A 5 59.35 32.37 -30.40
C TYR A 5 58.18 31.72 -29.62
N MET A 6 57.12 32.43 -29.17
CA MET A 6 56.18 33.38 -29.80
C MET A 6 55.05 32.70 -30.59
N PHE A 7 53.81 33.15 -30.31
CA PHE A 7 52.56 33.11 -31.09
C PHE A 7 51.34 32.33 -30.57
N PHE A 8 50.28 33.14 -30.44
CA PHE A 8 48.84 32.90 -30.42
C PHE A 8 48.33 31.80 -31.38
N GLY A 9 47.25 31.13 -30.96
CA GLY A 9 46.43 30.32 -31.85
C GLY A 9 45.12 29.89 -31.18
N LEU A 10 44.04 30.61 -31.45
CA LEU A 10 42.66 30.18 -31.21
C LEU A 10 42.39 28.85 -31.92
N VAL A 11 41.73 27.89 -31.26
CA VAL A 11 40.44 27.34 -31.75
C VAL A 11 39.69 26.71 -30.57
N GLY A 12 38.48 27.18 -30.31
CA GLY A 12 37.60 26.62 -29.29
C GLY A 12 37.12 25.23 -29.69
N LEU A 13 37.30 24.25 -28.80
CA LEU A 13 36.54 23.01 -28.88
C LEU A 13 35.20 23.24 -28.19
N LEU A 14 34.24 23.73 -28.97
CA LEU A 14 32.84 23.78 -28.60
C LEU A 14 32.35 22.34 -28.44
N LEU A 15 32.19 21.88 -27.20
CA LEU A 15 31.45 20.66 -26.91
C LEU A 15 29.99 20.93 -27.32
N THR A 16 29.60 20.40 -28.47
CA THR A 16 28.23 20.42 -28.93
C THR A 16 27.41 19.51 -28.02
N PHE A 17 26.58 20.12 -27.18
CA PHE A 17 25.51 19.42 -26.48
C PHE A 17 24.54 18.87 -27.53
N THR A 18 24.46 17.55 -27.65
CA THR A 18 23.36 16.88 -28.35
C THR A 18 22.07 17.18 -27.59
N LYS A 19 21.27 18.08 -28.15
CA LYS A 19 19.89 18.34 -27.75
C LYS A 19 19.09 17.06 -27.95
N PHE A 20 18.75 16.36 -26.87
CA PHE A 20 17.74 15.31 -26.93
C PHE A 20 16.41 15.98 -27.26
N ALA A 21 15.83 15.59 -28.39
CA ALA A 21 14.57 16.08 -28.89
C ALA A 21 13.42 15.69 -27.95
N GLU A 22 12.48 16.62 -27.85
CA GLU A 22 11.27 16.62 -27.06
C GLU A 22 10.42 15.34 -27.23
N SER A 23 9.85 14.88 -26.12
CA SER A 23 8.75 13.93 -26.05
C SER A 23 7.59 14.39 -26.95
N SER A 24 7.20 13.53 -27.88
CA SER A 24 5.97 13.66 -28.65
C SER A 24 4.75 13.58 -27.73
N LYS A 25 3.96 14.67 -27.71
CA LYS A 25 2.59 14.67 -27.18
C LYS A 25 1.68 13.88 -28.13
N PRO A 26 0.70 13.12 -27.65
CA PRO A 26 -0.38 12.64 -28.50
C PRO A 26 -1.30 13.81 -28.85
N ASP A 27 -1.40 14.09 -30.16
CA ASP A 27 -2.42 14.97 -30.73
C ASP A 27 -3.74 14.18 -30.81
N GLY A 28 -4.61 14.38 -29.83
CA GLY A 28 -5.97 13.89 -29.84
C GLY A 28 -6.90 14.97 -30.40
N SER A 29 -7.07 14.97 -31.72
CA SER A 29 -8.06 15.78 -32.42
C SER A 29 -9.47 15.49 -31.89
N ILE A 30 -10.14 16.52 -31.36
CA ILE A 30 -11.56 16.50 -31.01
C ILE A 30 -12.37 16.68 -32.30
N ALA A 31 -12.42 15.65 -33.14
CA ALA A 31 -13.30 15.59 -34.31
C ALA A 31 -13.41 14.14 -34.85
N ASP A 32 -13.79 13.19 -34.01
CA ASP A 32 -14.38 11.92 -34.49
C ASP A 32 -15.34 11.38 -33.44
N LEU A 33 -16.41 12.15 -33.22
CA LEU A 33 -17.62 11.67 -32.57
C LEU A 33 -18.37 10.85 -33.62
N ASN A 34 -18.44 9.53 -33.45
CA ASN A 34 -19.61 8.66 -33.68
C ASN A 34 -19.17 7.18 -33.78
N ASN A 35 -19.65 6.32 -32.86
CA ASN A 35 -19.57 4.85 -32.85
C ASN A 35 -18.36 4.14 -32.22
N VAL A 36 -17.83 4.64 -31.11
CA VAL A 36 -17.28 3.73 -30.09
C VAL A 36 -18.20 3.76 -28.91
N ALA A 37 -19.02 2.71 -28.79
CA ALA A 37 -19.86 2.46 -27.64
C ALA A 37 -19.07 2.76 -26.37
N THR A 38 -19.65 3.64 -25.55
CA THR A 38 -19.22 4.04 -24.22
C THR A 38 -18.81 2.82 -23.41
N GLN A 39 -17.52 2.46 -23.49
CA GLN A 39 -16.93 1.57 -22.52
C GLN A 39 -16.64 2.46 -21.31
N THR A 40 -17.66 2.64 -20.48
CA THR A 40 -17.48 3.06 -19.11
C THR A 40 -16.47 2.11 -18.51
N ILE A 41 -15.20 2.54 -18.42
CA ILE A 41 -14.24 1.88 -17.55
C ILE A 41 -14.76 2.17 -16.14
N ILE A 42 -15.70 1.34 -15.68
CA ILE A 42 -15.91 1.14 -14.26
C ILE A 42 -14.60 0.50 -13.81
N SER A 43 -13.65 1.33 -13.41
CA SER A 43 -12.65 0.90 -12.46
C SER A 43 -13.45 0.47 -11.24
N GLN A 44 -13.77 -0.82 -11.15
CA GLN A 44 -14.31 -1.39 -9.93
C GLN A 44 -13.21 -1.17 -8.90
N SER A 45 -13.38 -0.16 -8.05
CA SER A 45 -12.60 -0.07 -6.81
C SER A 45 -12.97 -1.32 -6.03
N VAL A 46 -12.15 -2.36 -6.17
CA VAL A 46 -12.21 -3.54 -5.31
C VAL A 46 -12.19 -3.00 -3.88
N GLY A 47 -13.20 -3.40 -3.10
CA GLY A 47 -13.41 -3.07 -1.70
C GLY A 47 -12.17 -2.70 -0.93
N SER A 48 -11.84 -1.42 -0.92
CA SER A 48 -10.73 -0.93 -0.10
C SER A 48 -11.27 -0.74 1.30
N VAL A 49 -10.62 -1.36 2.29
CA VAL A 49 -10.97 -1.12 3.69
C VAL A 49 -10.96 0.37 3.98
N SER A 50 -12.08 0.88 4.48
CA SER A 50 -12.22 2.31 4.77
C SER A 50 -11.29 2.74 5.91
N ASP A 51 -10.89 4.01 5.90
CA ASP A 51 -10.04 4.57 6.95
C ASP A 51 -10.71 4.52 8.33
N GLN A 52 -12.04 4.67 8.39
CA GLN A 52 -12.80 4.47 9.62
C GLN A 52 -12.66 3.04 10.14
N CYS A 53 -12.75 2.03 9.27
CA CYS A 53 -12.60 0.64 9.67
C CYS A 53 -11.17 0.35 10.16
N LEU A 54 -10.17 0.82 9.42
CA LEU A 54 -8.75 0.72 9.81
C LEU A 54 -8.52 1.35 11.18
N ARG A 55 -9.08 2.54 11.42
CA ARG A 55 -9.00 3.22 12.71
C ARG A 55 -9.60 2.37 13.84
N CYS A 56 -10.80 1.82 13.67
CA CYS A 56 -11.42 0.98 14.70
C CYS A 56 -10.59 -0.27 15.02
N ILE A 57 -10.04 -0.95 14.00
CA ILE A 57 -9.15 -2.10 14.18
C ILE A 57 -7.90 -1.67 14.96
N CYS A 58 -7.24 -0.58 14.53
CA CYS A 58 -6.07 -0.02 15.18
C CYS A 58 -6.32 0.31 16.66
N MET A 59 -7.48 0.88 16.99
CA MET A 59 -7.89 1.19 18.36
C MET A 59 -8.04 -0.07 19.22
N VAL A 60 -8.61 -1.16 18.68
CA VAL A 60 -8.72 -2.44 19.40
C VAL A 60 -7.37 -3.08 19.65
N GLU A 61 -6.47 -3.05 18.66
CA GLU A 61 -5.19 -3.77 18.72
C GLU A 61 -4.17 -3.09 19.63
N SER A 62 -4.10 -1.75 19.63
CA SER A 62 -3.00 -1.04 20.28
C SER A 62 -3.40 0.31 20.89
N SER A 63 -4.69 0.62 20.97
CA SER A 63 -5.16 2.02 21.13
C SER A 63 -4.57 2.96 20.06
N CYS A 64 -4.30 2.38 18.89
CA CYS A 64 -3.64 2.99 17.76
C CYS A 64 -2.29 3.65 18.09
N ARG A 65 -1.38 2.87 18.69
CA ARG A 65 -0.03 3.27 19.08
C ARG A 65 1.01 2.23 18.65
N PRO A 66 2.28 2.64 18.42
CA PRO A 66 3.37 1.70 18.14
C PRO A 66 3.80 1.05 19.46
N VAL A 67 3.19 -0.10 19.78
CA VAL A 67 3.40 -0.80 21.07
C VAL A 67 4.54 -1.82 21.03
N GLY A 68 5.31 -1.88 19.94
CA GLY A 68 6.31 -2.94 19.77
C GLY A 68 5.66 -4.30 19.62
N CYS A 69 6.40 -5.36 19.95
CA CYS A 69 5.93 -6.73 19.83
C CYS A 69 5.52 -7.31 21.18
N VAL A 70 4.32 -7.91 21.24
CA VAL A 70 3.76 -8.57 22.42
C VAL A 70 3.54 -10.05 22.10
N MET A 71 3.78 -10.92 23.09
CA MET A 71 3.47 -12.34 22.95
C MET A 71 1.95 -12.56 22.94
N ASP A 72 1.46 -13.18 21.88
CA ASP A 72 0.05 -13.50 21.65
C ASP A 72 -0.11 -14.94 21.11
N VAL A 73 -0.57 -15.83 21.99
CA VAL A 73 -0.84 -17.25 21.70
C VAL A 73 0.29 -17.92 20.91
N GLY A 74 1.47 -18.02 21.53
CA GLY A 74 2.61 -18.77 20.98
C GLY A 74 3.40 -18.08 19.85
N SER A 75 3.06 -16.84 19.48
CA SER A 75 3.85 -16.03 18.55
C SER A 75 3.81 -14.54 18.91
N LEU A 76 4.74 -13.76 18.38
CA LEU A 76 4.73 -12.31 18.54
C LEU A 76 3.73 -11.65 17.58
N SER A 77 3.03 -10.65 18.09
CA SER A 77 2.19 -9.70 17.34
C SER A 77 2.75 -8.30 17.55
N CYS A 78 2.89 -7.49 16.49
CA CYS A 78 3.65 -6.24 16.56
C CYS A 78 2.85 -4.99 16.14
N GLY A 79 3.14 -3.88 16.81
CA GLY A 79 2.79 -2.51 16.46
C GLY A 79 1.30 -2.19 16.36
N TYR A 80 0.96 -1.24 15.49
CA TYR A 80 -0.36 -0.58 15.46
C TYR A 80 -1.53 -1.54 15.32
N TYR A 81 -1.35 -2.58 14.51
CA TYR A 81 -2.40 -3.56 14.20
C TYR A 81 -2.08 -4.95 14.77
N GLN A 82 -1.09 -5.08 15.65
CA GLN A 82 -0.66 -6.37 16.22
C GLN A 82 -0.42 -7.44 15.13
N ILE A 83 0.30 -7.05 14.08
CA ILE A 83 0.56 -7.88 12.90
C ILE A 83 1.54 -9.00 13.26
N LYS A 84 1.23 -10.25 12.89
CA LYS A 84 2.12 -11.41 13.01
C LYS A 84 3.03 -11.56 11.79
N LEU A 85 4.16 -12.26 11.93
CA LEU A 85 5.14 -12.44 10.84
C LEU A 85 4.52 -13.01 9.55
N HIS A 86 3.68 -14.03 9.67
CA HIS A 86 3.04 -14.66 8.51
C HIS A 86 2.02 -13.73 7.84
N TYR A 87 1.30 -12.92 8.62
CA TYR A 87 0.41 -11.88 8.10
C TYR A 87 1.23 -10.87 7.27
N TRP A 88 2.36 -10.40 7.81
CA TRP A 88 3.24 -9.46 7.11
C TRP A 88 3.81 -10.04 5.81
N LYS A 89 4.25 -11.31 5.83
CA LYS A 89 4.67 -12.00 4.60
C LYS A 89 3.53 -12.05 3.58
N ASP A 90 2.31 -12.33 4.05
CA ASP A 90 1.16 -12.46 3.17
C ASP A 90 0.65 -11.14 2.59
N CYS A 91 0.91 -10.01 3.25
CA CYS A 91 0.61 -8.68 2.75
C CYS A 91 1.67 -8.11 1.80
N GLY A 92 2.65 -8.93 1.38
CA GLY A 92 3.69 -8.55 0.43
C GLY A 92 4.96 -8.02 1.07
N SER A 93 5.16 -8.22 2.37
CA SER A 93 6.38 -7.85 3.10
C SER A 93 6.79 -6.37 2.94
N PRO A 94 5.86 -5.39 3.09
CA PRO A 94 6.19 -3.97 2.92
C PRO A 94 7.23 -3.53 3.96
N GLY A 95 8.05 -2.54 3.59
CA GLY A 95 9.05 -1.96 4.48
C GLY A 95 10.29 -2.82 4.75
N GLY A 96 10.39 -4.03 4.16
CA GLY A 96 11.57 -4.89 4.23
C GLY A 96 11.77 -5.65 5.56
N ASP A 97 11.34 -5.08 6.68
CA ASP A 97 11.35 -5.72 8.00
C ASP A 97 9.95 -5.68 8.64
N TRP A 98 9.52 -6.83 9.17
CA TRP A 98 8.20 -7.01 9.77
C TRP A 98 7.97 -6.11 10.99
N LYS A 99 8.92 -6.08 11.93
CA LYS A 99 8.73 -5.37 13.20
C LYS A 99 8.72 -3.87 12.97
N THR A 100 9.71 -3.38 12.23
CA THR A 100 9.83 -1.98 11.83
C THR A 100 8.60 -1.51 11.06
N CYS A 101 8.13 -2.30 10.09
CA CYS A 101 6.90 -1.96 9.35
C CYS A 101 5.66 -1.96 10.25
N SER A 102 5.57 -2.86 11.23
CA SER A 102 4.40 -2.95 12.12
C SER A 102 4.29 -1.76 13.07
N ASP A 103 5.43 -1.20 13.51
CA ASP A 103 5.52 0.01 14.34
C ASP A 103 5.52 1.32 13.54
N ASP A 104 5.52 1.27 12.20
CA ASP A 104 5.26 2.43 11.34
C ASP A 104 3.80 2.44 10.88
N TYR A 105 3.07 3.52 11.15
CA TYR A 105 1.62 3.56 10.91
C TYR A 105 1.27 3.39 9.42
N SER A 106 2.05 4.02 8.54
CA SER A 106 1.79 4.00 7.09
C SER A 106 2.08 2.62 6.51
N CYS A 107 3.22 2.02 6.88
CA CYS A 107 3.62 0.69 6.45
C CYS A 107 2.65 -0.38 6.97
N ALA A 108 2.29 -0.33 8.25
CA ALA A 108 1.34 -1.26 8.84
C ALA A 108 -0.05 -1.13 8.20
N THR A 109 -0.52 0.09 7.95
CA THR A 109 -1.80 0.33 7.25
C THR A 109 -1.77 -0.22 5.82
N THR A 110 -0.66 -0.01 5.10
CA THR A 110 -0.45 -0.58 3.77
C THR A 110 -0.49 -2.11 3.81
N CYS A 111 0.15 -2.73 4.81
CA CYS A 111 0.09 -4.17 5.02
C CYS A 111 -1.34 -4.66 5.25
N VAL A 112 -2.13 -4.03 6.12
CA VAL A 112 -3.53 -4.41 6.34
C VAL A 112 -4.33 -4.28 5.04
N ARG A 113 -4.20 -3.17 4.31
CA ARG A 113 -4.88 -3.00 3.02
C ARG A 113 -4.52 -4.10 2.02
N ASN A 114 -3.24 -4.45 1.89
CA ASN A 114 -2.79 -5.53 1.01
C ASN A 114 -3.32 -6.90 1.44
N TYR A 115 -3.34 -7.17 2.74
CA TYR A 115 -3.88 -8.43 3.28
C TYR A 115 -5.38 -8.57 2.97
N MET A 116 -6.12 -7.47 3.07
CA MET A 116 -7.55 -7.43 2.77
C MET A 116 -7.82 -7.48 1.27
N ALA A 117 -6.99 -6.87 0.44
CA ALA A 117 -7.03 -7.07 -1.01
C ALA A 117 -6.79 -8.55 -1.36
N ARG A 118 -5.90 -9.24 -0.64
CA ARG A 118 -5.62 -10.66 -0.86
C ARG A 118 -6.75 -11.58 -0.42
N TYR A 119 -7.35 -11.34 0.75
CA TYR A 119 -8.27 -12.29 1.40
C TYR A 119 -9.72 -11.82 1.57
N GLY A 120 -9.99 -10.51 1.49
CA GLY A 120 -11.26 -9.86 1.83
C GLY A 120 -12.48 -10.35 1.07
N HIS A 121 -12.30 -10.68 -0.22
CA HIS A 121 -13.38 -11.15 -1.10
C HIS A 121 -13.38 -12.67 -1.29
N ARG A 122 -12.47 -13.39 -0.62
CA ARG A 122 -12.44 -14.85 -0.74
C ARG A 122 -13.60 -15.47 0.03
N TYR A 123 -13.94 -16.70 -0.36
CA TYR A 123 -14.88 -17.54 0.36
C TYR A 123 -16.31 -16.95 0.52
N GLY A 124 -16.71 -16.06 -0.40
CA GLY A 124 -18.06 -15.47 -0.42
C GLY A 124 -18.33 -14.48 0.72
N CYS A 125 -17.29 -13.84 1.26
CA CYS A 125 -17.42 -12.90 2.36
C CYS A 125 -17.84 -11.50 1.87
N PRO A 126 -18.84 -10.85 2.51
CA PRO A 126 -19.26 -9.51 2.11
C PRO A 126 -18.18 -8.47 2.34
N ASP A 127 -18.07 -7.49 1.46
CA ASP A 127 -17.20 -6.33 1.64
C ASP A 127 -17.78 -5.38 2.71
N THR A 128 -17.38 -5.58 3.96
CA THR A 128 -17.84 -4.79 5.10
C THR A 128 -16.74 -4.69 6.14
N CYS A 129 -16.77 -3.65 6.99
CA CYS A 129 -15.81 -3.54 8.09
C CYS A 129 -15.86 -4.77 9.02
N LYS A 130 -17.05 -5.35 9.24
CA LYS A 130 -17.22 -6.61 9.96
C LYS A 130 -16.39 -7.74 9.37
N THR A 131 -16.40 -7.89 8.05
CA THR A 131 -15.60 -8.91 7.35
C THR A 131 -14.11 -8.65 7.53
N TYR A 132 -13.65 -7.42 7.30
CA TYR A 132 -12.24 -7.06 7.41
C TYR A 132 -11.70 -7.22 8.82
N ALA A 133 -12.42 -6.74 9.84
CA ALA A 133 -12.06 -6.95 11.24
C ALA A 133 -11.94 -8.44 11.59
N ARG A 134 -12.85 -9.26 11.10
CA ARG A 134 -12.83 -10.71 11.36
C ARG A 134 -11.69 -11.41 10.65
N ILE A 135 -11.35 -11.00 9.42
CA ILE A 135 -10.19 -11.51 8.68
C ILE A 135 -8.89 -11.06 9.36
N HIS A 136 -8.84 -9.83 9.89
CA HIS A 136 -7.68 -9.32 10.61
C HIS A 136 -7.34 -10.21 11.82
N ASN A 137 -8.36 -10.51 12.64
CA ASN A 137 -8.19 -11.32 13.83
C ASN A 137 -8.10 -12.83 13.58
N GLY A 138 -8.86 -13.33 12.59
CA GLY A 138 -9.04 -14.77 12.35
C GLY A 138 -8.26 -15.33 11.15
N GLY A 139 -7.45 -14.51 10.49
CA GLY A 139 -6.73 -14.89 9.28
C GLY A 139 -7.65 -15.05 8.05
N PRO A 140 -7.20 -15.76 6.98
CA PRO A 140 -7.87 -15.80 5.68
C PRO A 140 -9.33 -16.31 5.71
N LEU A 141 -9.69 -17.12 6.69
CA LEU A 141 -11.03 -17.69 6.88
C LEU A 141 -11.83 -16.98 7.98
N GLY A 142 -11.32 -15.87 8.54
CA GLY A 142 -11.88 -15.20 9.71
C GLY A 142 -13.33 -14.76 9.54
N CYS A 143 -13.75 -14.40 8.32
CA CYS A 143 -15.14 -14.04 8.01
C CYS A 143 -16.15 -15.19 8.14
N ARG A 144 -15.68 -16.45 8.12
CA ARG A 144 -16.49 -17.65 8.40
C ARG A 144 -16.28 -18.20 9.82
N SER A 145 -15.23 -17.77 10.50
CA SER A 145 -14.88 -18.27 11.83
C SER A 145 -15.79 -17.69 12.92
N PRO A 146 -16.47 -18.51 13.74
CA PRO A 146 -17.29 -18.01 14.84
C PRO A 146 -16.45 -17.31 15.93
N PHE A 147 -15.19 -17.71 16.10
CA PHE A 147 -14.28 -17.13 17.09
C PHE A 147 -14.05 -15.62 16.85
N ALA A 148 -14.07 -15.18 15.58
CA ALA A 148 -13.87 -13.78 15.22
C ALA A 148 -15.08 -12.87 15.56
N HIS A 149 -16.23 -13.42 15.95
CA HIS A 149 -17.38 -12.60 16.37
C HIS A 149 -17.11 -11.82 17.65
N ALA A 150 -16.36 -12.40 18.59
CA ALA A 150 -15.99 -11.70 19.82
C ALA A 150 -15.08 -10.50 19.52
N TYR A 151 -14.17 -10.65 18.57
CA TYR A 151 -13.34 -9.55 18.10
C TYR A 151 -14.16 -8.44 17.44
N TRP A 152 -15.08 -8.79 16.53
CA TRP A 152 -15.95 -7.79 15.90
C TRP A 152 -16.71 -6.94 16.91
N ARG A 153 -17.27 -7.54 17.97
CA ARG A 153 -17.95 -6.80 19.04
C ARG A 153 -17.05 -5.79 19.77
N LYS A 154 -15.73 -6.00 19.81
CA LYS A 154 -14.77 -5.01 20.34
C LYS A 154 -14.61 -3.85 19.38
N VAL A 155 -14.42 -4.14 18.09
CA VAL A 155 -14.27 -3.14 17.02
C VAL A 155 -15.47 -2.21 16.96
N GLN A 156 -16.69 -2.76 17.13
CA GLN A 156 -17.91 -1.96 17.09
C GLN A 156 -18.00 -0.87 18.15
N ARG A 157 -17.33 -1.05 19.29
CA ARG A 157 -17.34 -0.06 20.40
C ARG A 157 -16.65 1.26 20.02
N PHE A 158 -15.94 1.30 18.89
CA PHE A 158 -15.28 2.50 18.36
C PHE A 158 -16.06 3.20 17.26
N GLY A 159 -17.37 2.92 17.10
CA GLY A 159 -18.20 3.55 16.07
C GLY A 159 -18.10 2.89 14.69
N CYS A 160 -17.88 1.58 14.72
CA CYS A 160 -17.95 0.65 13.60
C CYS A 160 -19.07 -0.39 13.89
#